data_AF-A0A2D0IKV2-F1
#
_entry.id   AF-A0A2D0IKV2-F1
#
_cell.length_a   1.000
_cell.length_b   1.000
_cell.length_c   1.000
_cell.angle_alpha   90.00
_cell.angle_beta   90.00
_cell.angle_gamma   90.00
#
_symmetry.space_group_name_H-M   'P 1'
#
loop_
_entity.id
_entity.type
_entity.pdbx_description
1 polymer ?
#
loop_
_entity_poly.entity_id
_entity_poly.type
_entity_poly.pdbx_seq_one_letter_code
_entity_poly.pdbx_strand_id
1 'polypeptide(L)'
;MKKIIIFIYLYLLGLQITFADVNSINTNSGYELATELTQRYNDTRNDCGDGDHPAFLCSGIMLRGTIPSDDYHSWDPSPRSQRSGGVSFSYLRTDSKLVTLDADYTNGFIFSPYLSASVNNKQHPEALCYFPLNAISADRDDKGCGAIPGIPHSAPCQQQGITTAQQWIENGSDEENQCGFDVSIKPGENHADAFIQGVQARLQLSLTVNNELILATWPQNIPNELPVEAFFYLQGGLNGAQHDQRDFYNLTRKIIPIIRIDLPTDYNQDATFTYNPEDQIVND
;
A
#
# COMPACT_ATOMS: atom_id res chain seq x y z
N MET A 1 -5.04 15.93 -90.83
CA MET A 1 -3.96 15.37 -89.98
C MET A 1 -4.28 15.71 -88.52
N LYS A 2 -4.76 14.73 -87.75
CA LYS A 2 -5.15 14.90 -86.34
C LYS A 2 -3.88 14.86 -85.47
N LYS A 3 -3.62 15.92 -84.70
CA LYS A 3 -2.60 15.92 -83.63
C LYS A 3 -3.22 15.34 -82.36
N ILE A 4 -2.68 14.24 -81.88
CA ILE A 4 -3.03 13.61 -80.60
C ILE A 4 -2.11 14.21 -79.54
N ILE A 5 -2.69 14.81 -78.50
CA ILE A 5 -1.96 15.30 -77.32
C ILE A 5 -2.08 14.22 -76.24
N ILE A 6 -0.94 13.66 -75.83
CA ILE A 6 -0.84 12.67 -74.75
C ILE A 6 -0.56 13.43 -73.46
N PHE A 7 -1.47 13.36 -72.49
CA PHE A 7 -1.23 13.82 -71.12
C PHE A 7 -0.51 12.71 -70.35
N ILE A 8 0.74 12.97 -69.96
CA ILE A 8 1.51 12.09 -69.07
C ILE A 8 1.20 12.53 -67.64
N TYR A 9 0.49 11.68 -66.88
CA TYR A 9 0.34 11.86 -65.43
C TYR A 9 1.62 11.38 -64.73
N LEU A 10 2.40 12.32 -64.17
CA LEU A 10 3.47 12.00 -63.23
C LEU A 10 2.85 11.65 -61.87
N TYR A 11 2.95 10.38 -61.45
CA TYR A 11 2.72 9.98 -60.07
C TYR A 11 3.98 10.28 -59.24
N LEU A 12 3.93 11.31 -58.39
CA LEU A 12 4.91 11.52 -57.33
C LEU A 12 4.60 10.53 -56.19
N LEU A 13 5.39 9.46 -56.08
CA LEU A 13 5.46 8.65 -54.86
C LEU A 13 6.14 9.48 -53.77
N GLY A 14 5.33 10.07 -52.89
CA GLY A 14 5.83 10.67 -51.65
C GLY A 14 6.31 9.56 -50.71
N LEU A 15 7.61 9.55 -50.41
CA LEU A 15 8.16 8.70 -49.36
C LEU A 15 7.71 9.27 -48.00
N GLN A 16 6.70 8.67 -47.38
CA GLN A 16 6.35 8.99 -46.00
C GLN A 16 7.41 8.39 -45.07
N ILE A 17 8.31 9.22 -44.58
CA ILE A 17 9.18 8.87 -43.45
C ILE A 17 8.30 8.97 -42.21
N THR A 18 7.80 7.83 -41.75
CA THR A 18 7.21 7.72 -40.41
C THR A 18 8.34 7.77 -39.40
N PHE A 19 8.48 8.89 -38.70
CA PHE A 19 9.24 8.90 -37.45
C PHE A 19 8.47 8.01 -36.47
N ALA A 20 9.08 6.91 -36.04
CA ALA A 20 8.58 6.19 -34.88
C ALA A 20 8.78 7.14 -33.68
N ASP A 21 7.68 7.57 -33.06
CA ASP A 21 7.74 8.19 -31.74
C ASP A 21 8.43 7.18 -30.81
N VAL A 22 9.62 7.53 -30.34
CA VAL A 22 10.28 6.81 -29.25
C VAL A 22 9.43 7.10 -28.01
N ASN A 23 8.60 6.13 -27.63
CA ASN A 23 7.80 6.18 -26.41
C ASN A 23 8.70 6.45 -25.19
N SER A 24 8.75 7.69 -24.70
CA SER A 24 9.38 8.04 -23.43
C SER A 24 8.45 7.75 -22.23
N ILE A 25 7.70 6.63 -22.25
CA ILE A 25 6.45 6.51 -21.49
C ILE A 25 6.58 5.71 -20.18
N ASN A 26 7.75 5.14 -19.83
CA ASN A 26 7.87 4.36 -18.59
C ASN A 26 8.82 4.92 -17.52
N THR A 27 9.58 5.97 -17.82
CA THR A 27 10.26 6.77 -16.78
C THR A 27 9.30 7.76 -16.13
N ASN A 28 8.33 8.29 -16.89
CA ASN A 28 7.32 9.22 -16.37
C ASN A 28 6.40 8.57 -15.33
N SER A 29 6.07 7.28 -15.50
CA SER A 29 5.17 6.54 -14.60
C SER A 29 5.72 6.42 -13.17
N GLY A 30 7.03 6.21 -13.00
CA GLY A 30 7.67 6.13 -11.69
C GLY A 30 7.72 7.48 -10.95
N TYR A 31 8.03 8.57 -11.66
CA TYR A 31 7.99 9.93 -11.10
C TYR A 31 6.56 10.38 -10.77
N GLU A 32 5.59 10.04 -11.62
CA GLU A 32 4.16 10.27 -11.38
C GLU A 32 3.70 9.52 -10.12
N LEU A 33 4.05 8.24 -9.98
CA LEU A 33 3.69 7.47 -8.80
C LEU A 33 4.32 8.04 -7.52
N ALA A 34 5.59 8.46 -7.53
CA ALA A 34 6.21 9.11 -6.37
C ALA A 34 5.47 10.41 -5.97
N THR A 35 4.99 11.16 -6.97
CA THR A 35 4.15 12.35 -6.77
C THR A 35 2.79 11.99 -6.16
N GLU A 36 2.13 10.95 -6.68
CA GLU A 36 0.85 10.45 -6.17
C GLU A 36 0.96 9.90 -4.74
N LEU A 37 2.04 9.17 -4.42
CA LEU A 37 2.31 8.69 -3.06
C LEU A 37 2.48 9.87 -2.09
N THR A 38 3.21 10.91 -2.51
CA THR A 38 3.36 12.13 -1.71
C THR A 38 2.02 12.84 -1.50
N GLN A 39 1.16 12.90 -2.53
CA GLN A 39 -0.18 13.49 -2.39
C GLN A 39 -1.05 12.68 -1.41
N ARG A 40 -1.08 11.35 -1.54
CA ARG A 40 -1.85 10.46 -0.65
C ARG A 40 -1.35 10.50 0.79
N TYR A 41 -0.04 10.57 1.00
CA TYR A 41 0.56 10.72 2.33
C TYR A 41 0.14 12.04 3.02
N ASN A 42 -0.02 13.13 2.25
CA ASN A 42 -0.43 14.44 2.77
C ASN A 42 -1.95 14.60 2.95
N ASP A 43 -2.75 13.66 2.45
CA ASP A 43 -4.20 13.78 2.38
C ASP A 43 -4.90 13.19 3.63
N THR A 44 -5.09 14.04 4.63
CA THR A 44 -5.65 13.69 5.94
C THR A 44 -7.18 13.65 6.01
N ARG A 45 -7.88 13.46 4.88
CA ARG A 45 -9.33 13.26 4.88
C ARG A 45 -9.76 12.13 5.84
N ASN A 46 -10.95 12.26 6.41
CA ASN A 46 -11.46 11.27 7.37
C ASN A 46 -11.95 9.99 6.68
N ASP A 47 -12.46 10.12 5.46
CA ASP A 47 -13.10 9.06 4.69
C ASP A 47 -12.96 9.32 3.18
N CYS A 48 -13.48 8.41 2.36
CA CYS A 48 -13.42 8.50 0.91
C CYS A 48 -14.70 9.07 0.27
N GLY A 49 -15.41 9.95 0.99
CA GLY A 49 -16.58 10.68 0.50
C GLY A 49 -17.85 10.43 1.30
N ASP A 50 -17.88 9.36 2.11
CA ASP A 50 -18.96 9.01 3.02
C ASP A 50 -18.44 8.15 4.19
N GLY A 51 -19.28 7.96 5.22
CA GLY A 51 -18.91 7.21 6.44
C GLY A 51 -18.76 5.70 6.28
N ASP A 52 -19.12 5.13 5.12
CA ASP A 52 -19.00 3.70 4.84
C ASP A 52 -17.65 3.35 4.17
N HIS A 53 -16.90 4.36 3.72
CA HIS A 53 -15.62 4.18 3.03
C HIS A 53 -14.45 4.79 3.83
N PRO A 54 -13.76 4.00 4.68
CA PRO A 54 -12.59 4.45 5.43
C PRO A 54 -11.48 5.04 4.56
N ALA A 55 -10.72 5.99 5.11
CA ALA A 55 -9.72 6.74 4.35
C ALA A 55 -8.64 5.87 3.67
N PHE A 56 -8.28 4.71 4.22
CA PHE A 56 -7.29 3.79 3.61
C PHE A 56 -7.67 3.31 2.21
N LEU A 57 -8.95 3.43 1.82
CA LEU A 57 -9.42 3.07 0.48
C LEU A 57 -9.01 4.07 -0.61
N CYS A 58 -8.61 5.29 -0.26
CA CYS A 58 -8.32 6.37 -1.21
C CYS A 58 -7.16 7.30 -0.82
N SER A 59 -6.73 7.33 0.44
CA SER A 59 -5.60 8.13 0.91
C SER A 59 -4.65 7.33 1.82
N GLY A 60 -3.52 7.95 2.15
CA GLY A 60 -2.42 7.28 2.84
C GLY A 60 -1.74 6.18 2.01
N ILE A 61 -0.75 5.54 2.63
CA ILE A 61 0.05 4.49 2.01
C ILE A 61 -0.11 3.19 2.80
N MET A 62 -0.74 2.18 2.19
CA MET A 62 -0.78 0.82 2.71
C MET A 62 0.46 0.05 2.23
N LEU A 63 1.39 -0.23 3.13
CA LEU A 63 2.62 -0.92 2.79
C LEU A 63 2.92 -2.08 3.73
N ARG A 64 3.62 -3.08 3.23
CA ARG A 64 4.01 -4.26 4.00
C ARG A 64 5.50 -4.49 3.83
N GLY A 65 6.22 -4.53 4.95
CA GLY A 65 7.60 -5.00 5.00
C GLY A 65 7.69 -6.51 4.75
N THR A 66 8.71 -6.94 4.01
CA THR A 66 8.92 -8.34 3.66
C THR A 66 10.40 -8.71 3.71
N ILE A 67 10.70 -10.00 3.62
CA ILE A 67 12.05 -10.52 3.40
C ILE A 67 12.03 -11.21 2.03
N PRO A 68 12.86 -10.80 1.08
CA PRO A 68 12.93 -11.44 -0.24
C PRO A 68 13.49 -12.85 -0.13
N SER A 69 13.04 -13.76 -1.00
CA SER A 69 13.49 -15.16 -1.03
C SER A 69 13.32 -15.77 -2.42
N ASP A 70 14.14 -16.77 -2.75
CA ASP A 70 13.93 -17.61 -3.93
C ASP A 70 12.96 -18.78 -3.65
N ASP A 71 12.60 -19.03 -2.39
CA ASP A 71 11.73 -20.14 -1.97
C ASP A 71 10.24 -19.77 -1.93
N TYR A 72 9.91 -18.48 -1.92
CA TYR A 72 8.56 -17.95 -1.86
C TYR A 72 8.51 -16.53 -2.42
N HIS A 73 7.30 -16.05 -2.72
CA HIS A 73 7.11 -14.69 -3.23
C HIS A 73 6.75 -13.71 -2.10
N SER A 74 7.36 -12.52 -2.09
CA SER A 74 7.15 -11.52 -1.02
C SER A 74 5.70 -11.07 -0.84
N TRP A 75 4.89 -11.10 -1.90
CA TRP A 75 3.47 -10.74 -1.87
C TRP A 75 2.52 -11.90 -1.52
N ASP A 76 3.05 -13.11 -1.28
CA ASP A 76 2.23 -14.24 -0.86
C ASP A 76 2.07 -14.28 0.67
N PRO A 77 0.86 -14.56 1.20
CA PRO A 77 0.66 -14.68 2.63
C PRO A 77 1.57 -15.75 3.23
N SER A 78 2.29 -15.39 4.30
CA SER A 78 3.15 -16.33 5.02
C SER A 78 2.37 -17.56 5.52
N PRO A 79 3.02 -18.70 5.81
CA PRO A 79 2.34 -19.84 6.40
C PRO A 79 1.59 -19.49 7.69
N ARG A 80 2.08 -18.54 8.48
CA ARG A 80 1.39 -18.05 9.68
C ARG A 80 0.13 -17.29 9.31
N SER A 81 0.22 -16.39 8.33
CA SER A 81 -0.91 -15.60 7.82
C SER A 81 -1.99 -16.51 7.24
N GLN A 82 -1.63 -17.51 6.44
CA GLN A 82 -2.57 -18.50 5.91
C GLN A 82 -3.34 -19.23 7.02
N ARG A 83 -2.70 -19.49 8.17
CA ARG A 83 -3.35 -20.13 9.33
C ARG A 83 -4.23 -19.18 10.13
N SER A 84 -3.82 -17.92 10.36
CA SER A 84 -4.68 -16.94 11.06
C SER A 84 -5.83 -16.47 10.18
N GLY A 85 -5.60 -16.31 8.89
CA GLY A 85 -6.50 -15.58 7.98
C GLY A 85 -6.22 -14.08 7.91
N GLY A 86 -5.12 -13.60 8.50
CA GLY A 86 -4.74 -12.18 8.55
C GLY A 86 -3.31 -11.91 8.05
N VAL A 87 -3.12 -10.79 7.36
CA VAL A 87 -1.84 -10.28 6.84
C VAL A 87 -1.64 -8.85 7.34
N SER A 88 -0.50 -8.63 7.99
CA SER A 88 -0.14 -7.34 8.58
C SER A 88 0.38 -6.33 7.54
N PHE A 89 -0.13 -5.11 7.60
CA PHE A 89 0.34 -3.95 6.85
C PHE A 89 0.56 -2.79 7.83
N SER A 90 1.41 -1.86 7.43
CA SER A 90 1.52 -0.54 8.03
C SER A 90 0.75 0.47 7.18
N TYR A 91 0.27 1.55 7.81
CA TYR A 91 -0.42 2.65 7.16
C TYR A 91 0.27 3.99 7.44
N LEU A 92 0.71 4.70 6.40
CA LEU A 92 1.42 5.97 6.53
C LEU A 92 0.58 7.14 6.05
N ARG A 93 0.60 8.22 6.85
CA ARG A 93 0.01 9.52 6.53
C ARG A 93 0.65 10.59 7.40
N THR A 94 0.53 11.87 7.06
CA THR A 94 1.09 12.97 7.87
C THR A 94 0.57 13.03 9.31
N ASP A 95 -0.61 12.46 9.57
CA ASP A 95 -1.20 12.31 10.92
C ASP A 95 -1.08 10.88 11.50
N SER A 96 -0.40 9.97 10.80
CA SER A 96 -0.07 8.62 11.23
C SER A 96 1.33 8.24 10.74
N LYS A 97 2.34 8.96 11.25
CA LYS A 97 3.75 8.80 10.87
C LYS A 97 4.37 7.56 11.49
N LEU A 98 5.35 6.97 10.83
CA LEU A 98 6.17 5.85 11.36
C LEU A 98 7.63 6.26 11.25
N VAL A 99 8.45 6.03 12.28
CA VAL A 99 9.91 6.25 12.18
C VAL A 99 10.67 4.97 11.81
N THR A 100 10.03 3.82 12.00
CA THR A 100 10.53 2.50 11.61
C THR A 100 9.35 1.60 11.23
N LEU A 101 9.64 0.58 10.43
CA LEU A 101 8.74 -0.56 10.24
C LEU A 101 8.97 -1.59 11.35
N ASP A 102 8.01 -2.51 11.50
CA ASP A 102 8.16 -3.67 12.39
C ASP A 102 9.34 -4.56 11.96
N ALA A 103 9.89 -5.32 12.90
CA ALA A 103 10.94 -6.33 12.69
C ALA A 103 12.15 -5.85 11.86
N ASP A 104 12.46 -4.56 11.91
CA ASP A 104 13.52 -3.90 11.14
C ASP A 104 13.45 -4.16 9.62
N TYR A 105 12.25 -4.37 9.07
CA TYR A 105 12.09 -4.52 7.61
C TYR A 105 12.61 -3.29 6.88
N THR A 106 13.42 -3.51 5.85
CA THR A 106 14.01 -2.45 5.03
C THR A 106 13.50 -2.43 3.60
N ASN A 107 12.62 -3.35 3.21
CA ASN A 107 11.98 -3.38 1.90
C ASN A 107 10.61 -4.04 1.98
N GLY A 108 9.85 -3.92 0.90
CA GLY A 108 8.58 -4.60 0.74
C GLY A 108 7.77 -4.06 -0.42
N PHE A 109 6.45 -4.08 -0.29
CA PHE A 109 5.55 -3.62 -1.35
C PHE A 109 4.44 -2.70 -0.83
N ILE A 110 3.88 -1.92 -1.75
CA ILE A 110 2.77 -1.00 -1.53
C ILE A 110 1.55 -1.50 -2.30
N PHE A 111 0.39 -1.51 -1.65
CA PHE A 111 -0.89 -1.69 -2.33
C PHE A 111 -1.48 -0.35 -2.77
N SER A 112 -1.97 -0.33 -4.00
CA SER A 112 -2.78 0.76 -4.53
C SER A 112 -4.06 0.92 -3.72
N PRO A 113 -4.59 2.16 -3.60
CA PRO A 113 -5.83 2.39 -2.89
C PRO A 113 -6.97 1.73 -3.67
N TYR A 114 -7.85 1.02 -2.97
CA TYR A 114 -8.84 0.14 -3.61
C TYR A 114 -9.90 0.88 -4.44
N LEU A 115 -10.11 2.17 -4.19
CA LEU A 115 -11.00 3.02 -4.99
C LEU A 115 -10.31 3.68 -6.20
N SER A 116 -9.03 3.37 -6.45
CA SER A 116 -8.36 3.81 -7.66
C SER A 116 -8.89 3.03 -8.88
N ALA A 117 -9.18 3.75 -9.96
CA ALA A 117 -9.64 3.16 -11.21
C ALA A 117 -8.63 2.16 -11.80
N SER A 118 -7.33 2.30 -11.49
CA SER A 118 -6.26 1.41 -11.99
C SER A 118 -6.35 -0.01 -11.42
N VAL A 119 -7.09 -0.22 -10.32
CA VAL A 119 -7.18 -1.51 -9.62
C VAL A 119 -8.60 -2.07 -9.50
N ASN A 120 -9.56 -1.55 -10.27
CA ASN A 120 -10.95 -2.05 -10.28
C ASN A 120 -11.09 -3.54 -10.67
N ASN A 121 -10.09 -4.10 -11.36
CA ASN A 121 -10.05 -5.52 -11.76
C ASN A 121 -9.10 -6.37 -10.90
N LYS A 122 -8.61 -5.82 -9.79
CA LYS A 122 -7.75 -6.50 -8.82
C LYS A 122 -8.58 -7.04 -7.66
N GLN A 123 -8.01 -7.98 -6.93
CA GLN A 123 -8.52 -8.32 -5.61
C GLN A 123 -8.30 -7.14 -4.66
N HIS A 124 -9.28 -6.89 -3.81
CA HIS A 124 -9.21 -5.93 -2.70
C HIS A 124 -9.31 -6.72 -1.40
N PRO A 125 -8.19 -7.26 -0.87
CA PRO A 125 -8.19 -7.92 0.43
C PRO A 125 -8.81 -7.03 1.49
N GLU A 126 -9.86 -7.52 2.15
CA GLU A 126 -10.64 -6.78 3.15
C GLU A 126 -9.73 -6.29 4.28
N ALA A 127 -9.82 -5.01 4.64
CA ALA A 127 -9.23 -4.52 5.88
C ALA A 127 -10.13 -4.92 7.05
N LEU A 128 -9.58 -5.68 7.99
CA LEU A 128 -10.32 -6.28 9.10
C LEU A 128 -10.30 -5.38 10.34
N CYS A 129 -9.10 -4.95 10.73
CA CYS A 129 -8.91 -4.12 11.91
C CYS A 129 -7.68 -3.23 11.79
N TYR A 130 -7.69 -2.13 12.55
CA TYR A 130 -6.59 -1.19 12.66
C TYR A 130 -6.17 -0.98 14.12
N PHE A 131 -4.87 -1.09 14.37
CA PHE A 131 -4.26 -0.87 15.67
C PHE A 131 -3.35 0.36 15.62
N PRO A 132 -3.52 1.32 16.54
CA PRO A 132 -2.63 2.48 16.64
C PRO A 132 -1.18 2.14 16.99
N LEU A 133 -0.86 0.93 17.47
CA LEU A 133 0.50 0.42 17.70
C LEU A 133 0.65 -0.96 17.03
N ASN A 134 1.85 -1.56 17.05
CA ASN A 134 2.03 -2.97 16.69
C ASN A 134 1.10 -3.83 17.56
N ALA A 135 0.24 -4.63 16.93
CA ALA A 135 -0.79 -5.40 17.61
C ALA A 135 -0.27 -6.73 18.15
N ILE A 136 0.99 -7.10 17.88
CA ILE A 136 1.49 -8.47 18.11
C ILE A 136 0.48 -9.50 17.60
N SER A 137 -0.04 -9.25 16.38
CA SER A 137 -1.21 -9.93 15.81
C SER A 137 -1.07 -11.45 15.71
N ALA A 138 0.15 -11.98 15.83
CA ALA A 138 0.43 -13.41 15.96
C ALA A 138 -0.12 -14.04 17.25
N ASP A 139 -0.31 -13.26 18.32
CA ASP A 139 -0.75 -13.71 19.64
C ASP A 139 -2.24 -13.39 19.90
N ARG A 140 -2.94 -12.86 18.89
CA ARG A 140 -4.36 -12.51 18.95
C ARG A 140 -5.23 -13.55 18.23
N ASP A 141 -6.44 -13.74 18.76
CA ASP A 141 -7.49 -14.52 18.10
C ASP A 141 -8.08 -13.77 16.89
N ASP A 142 -9.09 -14.35 16.24
CA ASP A 142 -9.90 -13.73 15.17
C ASP A 142 -9.05 -13.06 14.06
N LYS A 143 -8.22 -13.88 13.39
CA LYS A 143 -7.33 -13.44 12.30
C LYS A 143 -6.29 -12.38 12.71
N GLY A 144 -6.08 -12.17 14.01
CA GLY A 144 -5.19 -11.14 14.54
C GLY A 144 -5.92 -9.87 15.00
N CYS A 145 -7.25 -9.83 14.89
CA CYS A 145 -8.09 -8.70 15.30
C CYS A 145 -8.76 -8.89 16.67
N GLY A 146 -8.70 -10.10 17.24
CA GLY A 146 -9.30 -10.42 18.52
C GLY A 146 -8.47 -9.98 19.73
N ALA A 147 -8.92 -10.42 20.90
CA ALA A 147 -8.14 -10.29 22.12
C ALA A 147 -6.90 -11.18 22.09
N ILE A 148 -5.88 -10.77 22.85
CA ILE A 148 -4.82 -11.66 23.31
C ILE A 148 -5.40 -12.57 24.40
N PRO A 149 -5.25 -13.91 24.30
CA PRO A 149 -5.71 -14.83 25.33
C PRO A 149 -5.18 -14.45 26.72
N GLY A 150 -6.09 -14.27 27.68
CA GLY A 150 -5.75 -13.87 29.05
C GLY A 150 -5.68 -12.36 29.29
N ILE A 151 -5.85 -11.52 28.26
CA ILE A 151 -5.88 -10.05 28.38
C ILE A 151 -7.23 -9.52 27.85
N PRO A 152 -8.32 -9.55 28.64
CA PRO A 152 -9.66 -9.17 28.17
C PRO A 152 -9.77 -7.74 27.65
N HIS A 153 -8.99 -6.80 28.18
CA HIS A 153 -8.97 -5.40 27.76
C HIS A 153 -8.42 -5.18 26.35
N SER A 154 -7.77 -6.19 25.77
CA SER A 154 -7.25 -6.17 24.41
C SER A 154 -8.30 -6.60 23.36
N ALA A 155 -9.52 -6.96 23.77
CA ALA A 155 -10.62 -7.30 22.87
C ALA A 155 -10.93 -6.15 21.89
N PRO A 156 -11.61 -6.40 20.75
CA PRO A 156 -11.92 -5.34 19.78
C PRO A 156 -12.58 -4.11 20.43
N CYS A 157 -12.16 -2.91 20.03
CA CYS A 157 -12.52 -1.67 20.71
C CYS A 157 -14.05 -1.48 20.80
N GLN A 158 -14.75 -1.71 19.70
CA GLN A 158 -16.20 -1.55 19.63
C GLN A 158 -16.95 -2.55 20.52
N GLN A 159 -16.41 -3.75 20.75
CA GLN A 159 -17.00 -4.73 21.68
C GLN A 159 -16.91 -4.26 23.14
N GLN A 160 -16.00 -3.33 23.42
CA GLN A 160 -15.82 -2.73 24.74
C GLN A 160 -16.49 -1.34 24.85
N GLY A 161 -17.16 -0.86 23.80
CA GLY A 161 -17.74 0.48 23.75
C GLY A 161 -16.70 1.60 23.58
N ILE A 162 -15.49 1.25 23.16
CA ILE A 162 -14.41 2.19 22.82
C ILE A 162 -14.58 2.57 21.35
N THR A 163 -14.95 3.82 21.09
CA THR A 163 -15.23 4.33 19.74
C THR A 163 -14.51 5.64 19.46
N THR A 164 -13.61 6.08 20.34
CA THR A 164 -12.89 7.35 20.17
C THR A 164 -11.41 7.20 20.50
N ALA A 165 -10.59 8.08 19.93
CA ALA A 165 -9.17 8.15 20.23
C ALA A 165 -8.90 8.31 21.74
N GLN A 166 -9.65 9.20 22.40
CA GLN A 166 -9.49 9.47 23.83
C GLN A 166 -9.80 8.23 24.68
N GLN A 167 -10.89 7.51 24.38
CA GLN A 167 -11.22 6.26 25.09
C GLN A 167 -10.16 5.18 24.86
N TRP A 168 -9.58 5.10 23.65
CA TRP A 168 -8.50 4.17 23.37
C TRP A 168 -7.25 4.47 24.22
N ILE A 169 -6.87 5.75 24.31
CA ILE A 169 -5.74 6.21 25.14
C ILE A 169 -5.98 5.86 26.62
N GLU A 170 -7.22 6.01 27.10
CA GLU A 170 -7.60 5.69 28.48
C GLU A 170 -7.66 4.18 28.77
N ASN A 171 -7.87 3.34 27.76
CA ASN A 171 -7.97 1.88 27.92
C ASN A 171 -6.60 1.21 28.08
N GLY A 172 -5.64 1.59 27.23
CA GLY A 172 -4.31 1.00 27.21
C GLY A 172 -3.61 1.30 25.89
N SER A 173 -2.54 2.08 25.95
CA SER A 173 -1.79 2.56 24.79
C SER A 173 -0.40 1.91 24.69
N ASP A 174 -0.38 0.58 24.81
CA ASP A 174 0.79 -0.28 24.62
C ASP A 174 0.42 -1.49 23.75
N GLU A 175 1.42 -2.24 23.27
CA GLU A 175 1.24 -3.30 22.27
C GLU A 175 0.28 -4.41 22.74
N GLU A 176 0.34 -4.78 24.03
CA GLU A 176 -0.43 -5.89 24.62
C GLU A 176 -1.84 -5.45 25.05
N ASN A 177 -1.96 -4.30 25.71
CA ASN A 177 -3.23 -3.88 26.32
C ASN A 177 -4.14 -3.11 25.36
N GLN A 178 -3.65 -2.66 24.20
CA GLN A 178 -4.49 -1.96 23.24
C GLN A 178 -5.61 -2.87 22.69
N CYS A 179 -6.75 -2.24 22.43
CA CYS A 179 -7.77 -2.79 21.55
C CYS A 179 -7.50 -2.39 20.09
N GLY A 180 -7.95 -3.21 19.15
CA GLY A 180 -7.98 -2.87 17.72
C GLY A 180 -9.35 -2.35 17.32
N PHE A 181 -9.39 -1.33 16.47
CA PHE A 181 -10.62 -0.86 15.86
C PHE A 181 -11.03 -1.85 14.76
N ASP A 182 -12.24 -2.40 14.82
CA ASP A 182 -12.85 -3.10 13.68
C ASP A 182 -13.11 -2.08 12.57
N VAL A 183 -12.59 -2.33 11.38
CA VAL A 183 -12.74 -1.46 10.19
C VAL A 183 -13.28 -2.22 8.98
N SER A 184 -13.77 -3.45 9.20
CA SER A 184 -14.35 -4.29 8.16
C SER A 184 -15.66 -3.71 7.64
N ILE A 185 -15.75 -3.47 6.33
CA ILE A 185 -16.88 -2.72 5.74
C ILE A 185 -18.15 -3.58 5.77
N LYS A 186 -18.99 -3.31 6.77
CA LYS A 186 -20.30 -3.95 6.99
C LYS A 186 -21.42 -2.91 6.95
N PRO A 187 -22.58 -3.20 6.31
CA PRO A 187 -23.69 -2.26 6.26
C PRO A 187 -24.18 -1.80 7.63
N GLY A 188 -24.30 -0.49 7.82
CA GLY A 188 -24.91 0.11 9.02
C GLY A 188 -23.97 0.28 10.23
N GLU A 189 -22.67 0.18 10.01
CA GLU A 189 -21.62 0.34 11.03
C GLU A 189 -20.66 1.47 10.64
N ASN A 190 -20.06 2.16 11.62
CA ASN A 190 -19.29 3.40 11.40
C ASN A 190 -17.78 3.13 11.22
N HIS A 191 -17.42 2.36 10.19
CA HIS A 191 -16.05 1.87 9.99
C HIS A 191 -15.05 2.95 9.61
N ALA A 192 -15.50 3.97 8.87
CA ALA A 192 -14.63 5.10 8.54
C ALA A 192 -14.26 5.90 9.79
N ASP A 193 -15.23 6.12 10.70
CA ASP A 193 -14.96 6.73 12.00
C ASP A 193 -14.05 5.83 12.85
N ALA A 194 -14.30 4.52 12.93
CA ALA A 194 -13.43 3.61 13.67
C ALA A 194 -11.97 3.70 13.22
N PHE A 195 -11.73 3.70 11.91
CA PHE A 195 -10.39 3.88 11.35
C PHE A 195 -9.78 5.24 11.71
N ILE A 196 -10.52 6.35 11.51
CA ILE A 196 -9.97 7.68 11.78
C ILE A 196 -9.70 7.89 13.27
N GLN A 197 -10.49 7.31 14.17
CA GLN A 197 -10.25 7.40 15.62
C GLN A 197 -8.93 6.71 16.01
N GLY A 198 -8.59 5.59 15.35
CA GLY A 198 -7.27 4.98 15.52
C GLY A 198 -6.13 5.89 15.03
N VAL A 199 -6.29 6.53 13.86
CA VAL A 199 -5.31 7.50 13.35
C VAL A 199 -5.18 8.70 14.30
N GLN A 200 -6.29 9.21 14.85
CA GLN A 200 -6.27 10.30 15.82
C GLN A 200 -5.60 9.91 17.13
N ALA A 201 -5.73 8.67 17.59
CA ALA A 201 -5.00 8.20 18.78
C ALA A 201 -3.48 8.27 18.56
N ARG A 202 -2.99 7.89 17.36
CA ARG A 202 -1.58 8.03 16.99
C ARG A 202 -1.12 9.48 16.97
N LEU A 203 -1.93 10.37 16.42
CA LEU A 203 -1.60 11.80 16.34
C LEU A 203 -1.51 12.42 17.75
N GLN A 204 -2.48 12.15 18.62
CA GLN A 204 -2.55 12.71 19.97
C GLN A 204 -1.37 12.30 20.86
N LEU A 205 -0.90 11.06 20.70
CA LEU A 205 0.24 10.54 21.45
C LEU A 205 1.59 10.70 20.73
N SER A 206 1.60 11.17 19.47
CA SER A 206 2.80 11.25 18.63
C SER A 206 3.59 9.92 18.59
N LEU A 207 2.88 8.81 18.36
CA LEU A 207 3.41 7.44 18.40
C LEU A 207 4.41 7.14 17.28
N THR A 208 5.72 7.19 17.57
CA THR A 208 6.78 6.97 16.55
C THR A 208 6.90 5.53 16.07
N VAL A 209 6.34 4.58 16.80
CA VAL A 209 6.46 3.13 16.51
C VAL A 209 5.45 2.68 15.45
N ASN A 210 5.64 1.46 14.96
CA ASN A 210 4.81 0.84 13.92
C ASN A 210 3.32 0.83 14.32
N ASN A 211 2.40 0.98 13.35
CA ASN A 211 0.98 0.66 13.49
C ASN A 211 0.67 -0.64 12.75
N GLU A 212 -0.54 -1.19 12.95
CA GLU A 212 -0.91 -2.42 12.28
C GLU A 212 -2.31 -2.36 11.68
N LEU A 213 -2.39 -2.39 10.35
CA LEU A 213 -3.60 -2.63 9.58
C LEU A 213 -3.62 -4.10 9.16
N ILE A 214 -4.58 -4.87 9.66
CA ILE A 214 -4.71 -6.30 9.32
C ILE A 214 -5.65 -6.44 8.13
N LEU A 215 -5.14 -7.01 7.04
CA LEU A 215 -5.94 -7.40 5.89
C LEU A 215 -6.28 -8.90 5.94
N ALA A 216 -7.43 -9.29 5.37
CA ALA A 216 -7.76 -10.68 5.14
C ALA A 216 -6.75 -11.33 4.18
N THR A 217 -6.43 -12.60 4.40
CA THR A 217 -5.56 -13.36 3.48
C THR A 217 -6.18 -13.53 2.11
N TRP A 218 -5.31 -13.61 1.10
CA TRP A 218 -5.63 -13.96 -0.28
C TRP A 218 -4.99 -15.29 -0.71
N PRO A 219 -5.39 -15.89 -1.84
CA PRO A 219 -4.74 -17.07 -2.40
C PRO A 219 -3.23 -16.87 -2.66
N GLN A 220 -2.46 -17.96 -2.64
CA GLN A 220 -1.05 -17.94 -3.03
C GLN A 220 -0.89 -17.79 -4.55
N ASN A 221 0.25 -17.29 -5.00
CA ASN A 221 0.69 -17.30 -6.40
C ASN A 221 -0.26 -16.58 -7.39
N ILE A 222 -0.87 -15.47 -6.96
CA ILE A 222 -1.75 -14.65 -7.79
C ILE A 222 -1.23 -13.21 -8.02
N PRO A 223 0.06 -12.99 -8.35
CA PRO A 223 0.63 -11.64 -8.46
C PRO A 223 -0.12 -10.74 -9.46
N ASN A 224 -0.72 -11.32 -10.50
CA ASN A 224 -1.48 -10.58 -11.49
C ASN A 224 -2.80 -10.00 -10.99
N GLU A 225 -3.35 -10.57 -9.92
CA GLU A 225 -4.63 -10.21 -9.32
C GLU A 225 -4.47 -9.23 -8.16
N LEU A 226 -3.28 -9.08 -7.60
CA LEU A 226 -3.04 -8.18 -6.47
C LEU A 226 -2.85 -6.72 -6.92
N PRO A 227 -3.24 -5.74 -6.09
CA PRO A 227 -3.10 -4.31 -6.38
C PRO A 227 -1.70 -3.80 -6.00
N VAL A 228 -0.63 -4.55 -6.26
CA VAL A 228 0.75 -4.08 -6.03
C VAL A 228 1.06 -2.96 -7.01
N GLU A 229 1.37 -1.77 -6.49
CA GLU A 229 1.69 -0.58 -7.30
C GLU A 229 3.16 -0.17 -7.24
N ALA A 230 3.87 -0.55 -6.18
CA ALA A 230 5.30 -0.33 -6.03
C ALA A 230 5.94 -1.40 -5.16
N PHE A 231 7.21 -1.68 -5.43
CA PHE A 231 8.12 -2.16 -4.41
C PHE A 231 8.77 -0.96 -3.74
N PHE A 232 9.14 -1.08 -2.47
CA PHE A 232 9.81 0.00 -1.76
C PHE A 232 11.04 -0.49 -1.02
N TYR A 233 11.94 0.44 -0.73
CA TYR A 233 13.02 0.23 0.21
C TYR A 233 13.23 1.45 1.13
N LEU A 234 13.70 1.16 2.33
CA LEU A 234 14.32 2.07 3.29
C LEU A 234 15.84 1.93 3.20
N GLN A 235 16.58 2.75 3.95
CA GLN A 235 18.05 2.66 4.00
C GLN A 235 18.55 1.22 4.20
N GLY A 236 19.34 0.74 3.24
CA GLY A 236 19.91 -0.62 3.25
C GLY A 236 19.07 -1.71 2.56
N GLY A 237 17.83 -1.43 2.17
CA GLY A 237 16.91 -2.43 1.61
C GLY A 237 16.84 -2.53 0.09
N LEU A 238 17.61 -1.73 -0.66
CA LEU A 238 17.51 -1.66 -2.14
C LEU A 238 17.65 -3.04 -2.81
N ASN A 239 18.61 -3.85 -2.36
CA ASN A 239 18.82 -5.20 -2.93
C ASN A 239 17.57 -6.09 -2.79
N GLY A 240 16.81 -5.94 -1.71
CA GLY A 240 15.58 -6.69 -1.50
C GLY A 240 14.45 -6.23 -2.41
N ALA A 241 14.25 -4.92 -2.51
CA ALA A 241 13.27 -4.35 -3.45
C ALA A 241 13.59 -4.71 -4.92
N GLN A 242 14.88 -4.73 -5.29
CA GLN A 242 15.33 -5.17 -6.61
C GLN A 242 15.04 -6.66 -6.84
N HIS A 243 15.30 -7.52 -5.84
CA HIS A 243 14.93 -8.94 -5.94
C HIS A 243 13.43 -9.09 -6.21
N ASP A 244 12.59 -8.46 -5.41
CA ASP A 244 11.13 -8.54 -5.54
C ASP A 244 10.63 -7.98 -6.90
N GLN A 245 11.21 -6.87 -7.38
CA GLN A 245 10.88 -6.31 -8.70
C GLN A 245 11.15 -7.31 -9.83
N ARG A 246 12.32 -7.95 -9.83
CA ARG A 246 12.70 -8.94 -10.85
C ARG A 246 11.84 -10.19 -10.76
N ASP A 247 11.56 -10.68 -9.56
CA ASP A 247 10.70 -11.84 -9.35
C ASP A 247 9.29 -11.58 -9.89
N PHE A 248 8.68 -10.45 -9.50
CA PHE A 248 7.35 -10.06 -9.98
C PHE A 248 7.31 -9.91 -11.50
N TYR A 249 8.33 -9.28 -12.11
CA TYR A 249 8.41 -9.16 -13.56
C TYR A 249 8.55 -10.51 -14.26
N ASN A 250 9.34 -11.44 -13.72
CA ASN A 250 9.52 -12.76 -14.31
C ASN A 250 8.21 -13.54 -14.39
N LEU A 251 7.32 -13.35 -13.41
CA LEU A 251 6.02 -14.02 -13.33
C LEU A 251 4.91 -13.30 -14.13
N THR A 252 4.92 -11.98 -14.14
CA THR A 252 3.79 -11.19 -14.65
C THR A 252 4.08 -10.44 -15.95
N ARG A 253 5.36 -10.22 -16.26
CA ARG A 253 5.84 -9.28 -17.30
C ARG A 253 5.38 -7.84 -17.10
N LYS A 254 4.91 -7.49 -15.89
CA LYS A 254 4.59 -6.12 -15.51
C LYS A 254 5.79 -5.49 -14.82
N ILE A 255 6.09 -4.27 -15.21
CA ILE A 255 7.11 -3.46 -14.54
C ILE A 255 6.41 -2.72 -13.40
N ILE A 256 6.81 -3.05 -12.18
CA ILE A 256 6.39 -2.36 -10.96
C ILE A 256 7.58 -1.52 -10.49
N PRO A 257 7.43 -0.20 -10.33
CA PRO A 257 8.53 0.68 -9.93
C PRO A 257 8.99 0.38 -8.50
N ILE A 258 10.29 0.60 -8.26
CA ILE A 258 10.88 0.68 -6.93
C ILE A 258 10.85 2.14 -6.49
N ILE A 259 10.31 2.40 -5.29
CA ILE A 259 10.24 3.71 -4.64
C ILE A 259 11.11 3.69 -3.38
N ARG A 260 12.05 4.63 -3.28
CA ARG A 260 12.73 4.90 -2.02
C ARG A 260 11.77 5.61 -1.07
N ILE A 261 11.63 5.09 0.14
CA ILE A 261 10.95 5.77 1.23
C ILE A 261 12.00 6.20 2.25
N ASP A 262 12.07 7.49 2.55
CA ASP A 262 12.77 7.96 3.74
C ASP A 262 11.73 8.23 4.82
N LEU A 263 11.72 7.40 5.86
CA LEU A 263 10.86 7.62 7.03
C LEU A 263 11.39 8.79 7.86
N PRO A 264 10.50 9.55 8.53
CA PRO A 264 10.92 10.64 9.40
C PRO A 264 11.70 10.11 10.62
N THR A 265 12.63 10.91 11.15
CA THR A 265 13.33 10.54 12.40
C THR A 265 12.51 10.79 13.66
N ASP A 266 11.50 11.67 13.56
CA ASP A 266 10.56 12.03 14.62
C ASP A 266 9.28 12.64 14.02
N TYR A 267 8.29 12.95 14.86
CA TYR A 267 6.98 13.45 14.39
C TYR A 267 6.99 14.82 13.69
N ASN A 268 8.07 15.61 13.81
CA ASN A 268 8.16 16.94 13.19
C ASN A 268 8.61 16.88 11.72
N GLN A 269 9.04 15.71 11.25
CA GLN A 269 9.46 15.49 9.88
C GLN A 269 8.42 14.65 9.14
N ASP A 270 8.44 14.71 7.82
CA ASP A 270 7.54 13.96 6.96
C ASP A 270 8.30 12.88 6.19
N ALA A 271 7.62 11.77 5.91
CA ALA A 271 8.15 10.76 5.01
C ALA A 271 8.24 11.33 3.58
N THR A 272 9.25 10.90 2.84
CA THR A 272 9.40 11.24 1.42
C THR A 272 9.36 9.99 0.55
N PHE A 273 8.89 10.16 -0.68
CA PHE A 273 8.76 9.10 -1.68
C PHE A 273 9.52 9.53 -2.92
N THR A 274 10.59 8.81 -3.25
CA THR A 274 11.48 9.17 -4.36
C THR A 274 11.61 8.02 -5.35
N TYR A 275 11.38 8.31 -6.63
CA TYR A 275 11.73 7.40 -7.72
C TYR A 275 13.11 7.74 -8.26
N ASN A 276 14.01 6.75 -8.31
CA ASN A 276 15.30 6.88 -8.98
C ASN A 276 15.39 5.84 -10.11
N PRO A 277 15.70 6.24 -11.36
CA PRO A 277 15.90 5.31 -12.47
C PRO A 277 16.99 4.27 -12.21
N GLU A 278 18.06 4.66 -11.50
CA GLU A 278 19.20 3.78 -11.19
C GLU A 278 18.85 2.68 -10.17
N ASP A 279 17.74 2.82 -9.43
CA ASP A 279 17.28 1.80 -8.49
C ASP A 279 16.57 0.64 -9.22
N GLN A 280 16.09 0.87 -10.45
CA GLN A 280 15.31 -0.10 -11.23
C GLN A 280 16.22 -1.10 -11.94
N ILE A 281 15.90 -2.38 -11.83
CA ILE A 281 16.62 -3.46 -12.53
C ILE A 281 15.81 -4.11 -13.65
N VAL A 282 14.53 -3.77 -13.73
CA VAL A 282 13.66 -4.08 -14.86
C VAL A 282 13.25 -2.75 -15.47
N ASN A 283 13.62 -2.57 -16.74
CA ASN A 283 13.31 -1.40 -17.54
C ASN A 283 12.66 -1.87 -18.86
N ASP A 284 11.96 -0.96 -19.53
CA ASP A 284 11.42 -1.17 -20.88
C ASP A 284 12.50 -1.31 -21.95
#